data_AF-A0A1Y3W770-F1
#
_entry.id   AF-A0A1Y3W770-F1
#
_cell.length_a   1.000
_cell.length_b   1.000
_cell.length_c   1.000
_cell.angle_alpha   90.00
_cell.angle_beta   90.00
_cell.angle_gamma   90.00
#
_symmetry.space_group_name_H-M   'P 1'
#
loop_
_entity.id
_entity.type
_entity.pdbx_description
1 polymer ?
#
loop_
_entity_poly.entity_id
_entity_poly.type
_entity_poly.pdbx_seq_one_letter_code
_entity_poly.pdbx_strand_id
1 'polypeptide(L)'
;MKLKKIASLALAGIMAVSMLAGCSNANNNNDDDQDDTVVVPVDDSLATAVNSELSAKVKNTLPITADANLEAALKAVADKIATADLINNSFITTSDTEDVRHLMGLDKDASLTATANKGYLQPLASKNQYEDTWKYFTDVDSVKTTVDLIVYDGDLTEEGLAHKVAGDLEALINNERMPNDGTVNYGPSGKKTFDYDYTANIVSVKIDDMRGDNSHYLVALKVVQTPTEVVNV
;
A
#
# COMPACT_ATOMS: atom_id res chain seq x y z
N MET A 1 -24.70 -36.55 -17.91
CA MET A 1 -24.83 -35.32 -17.10
C MET A 1 -24.97 -35.71 -15.63
N LYS A 2 -23.91 -35.53 -14.84
CA LYS A 2 -23.93 -35.77 -13.38
C LYS A 2 -23.03 -34.72 -12.73
N LEU A 3 -23.66 -33.65 -12.25
CA LEU A 3 -23.00 -32.64 -11.42
C LEU A 3 -22.42 -33.31 -10.18
N LYS A 4 -21.17 -32.99 -9.86
CA LYS A 4 -20.56 -33.37 -8.58
C LYS A 4 -19.87 -32.15 -7.97
N LYS A 5 -20.62 -31.54 -7.06
CA LYS A 5 -20.20 -31.07 -5.73
C LYS A 5 -19.24 -29.88 -5.66
N ILE A 6 -19.86 -28.72 -5.54
CA ILE A 6 -19.40 -27.58 -4.75
C ILE A 6 -19.35 -28.03 -3.29
N ALA A 7 -18.17 -28.05 -2.68
CA ALA A 7 -18.00 -28.12 -1.22
C ALA A 7 -16.55 -27.83 -0.86
N SER A 8 -16.23 -26.57 -0.57
CA SER A 8 -15.53 -26.17 0.66
C SER A 8 -15.27 -24.67 0.61
N LEU A 9 -16.33 -23.90 0.81
CA LEU A 9 -16.25 -22.54 1.30
C LEU A 9 -15.94 -22.65 2.80
N ALA A 10 -14.67 -22.72 3.17
CA ALA A 10 -14.22 -22.50 4.54
C ALA A 10 -13.99 -21.00 4.74
N LEU A 11 -15.05 -20.22 4.52
CA LEU A 11 -15.16 -18.85 5.00
C LEU A 11 -15.67 -18.92 6.44
N ALA A 12 -14.82 -19.36 7.36
CA ALA A 12 -15.08 -19.31 8.79
C ALA A 12 -14.37 -18.08 9.37
N GLY A 13 -15.03 -16.93 9.20
CA GLY A 13 -14.59 -15.65 9.76
C GLY A 13 -15.66 -14.57 9.69
N ILE A 14 -16.92 -14.92 9.44
CA ILE A 14 -18.04 -13.97 9.60
C ILE A 14 -18.49 -14.08 11.05
N MET A 15 -17.86 -13.27 11.90
CA MET A 15 -18.49 -12.87 13.16
C MET A 15 -19.82 -12.20 12.80
N ALA A 16 -20.90 -12.77 13.31
CA ALA A 16 -22.25 -12.31 13.07
C ALA A 16 -22.39 -10.83 13.46
N VAL A 17 -22.53 -9.94 12.47
CA VAL A 17 -23.10 -8.61 12.67
C VAL A 17 -24.62 -8.76 12.66
N SER A 18 -25.15 -9.19 13.80
CA SER A 18 -26.58 -9.17 14.08
C SER A 18 -26.98 -7.77 14.54
N MET A 19 -27.45 -6.95 13.60
CA MET A 19 -28.85 -6.48 13.54
C MET A 19 -28.97 -5.39 12.47
N LEU A 20 -29.13 -5.86 11.24
CA LEU A 20 -29.95 -5.19 10.25
C LEU A 20 -31.40 -5.16 10.77
N ALA A 21 -31.80 -4.04 11.37
CA ALA A 21 -33.20 -3.66 11.54
C ALA A 21 -33.35 -2.22 11.04
N GLY A 22 -33.34 -2.08 9.72
CA GLY A 22 -33.80 -0.85 9.09
C GLY A 22 -35.32 -0.78 9.10
N CYS A 23 -35.80 0.46 9.24
CA CYS A 23 -37.06 0.99 8.72
C CYS A 23 -38.28 1.01 9.66
N SER A 24 -38.49 2.16 10.33
CA SER A 24 -39.76 2.89 10.15
C SER A 24 -39.55 4.39 10.36
N ASN A 25 -40.11 5.16 9.44
CA ASN A 25 -40.07 6.61 9.34
C ASN A 25 -41.05 7.25 10.36
N ALA A 26 -40.55 7.99 11.37
CA ALA A 26 -41.38 8.92 12.16
C ALA A 26 -40.56 10.00 12.91
N ASN A 27 -40.77 11.25 12.50
CA ASN A 27 -40.67 12.54 13.20
C ASN A 27 -40.05 12.70 14.62
N ASN A 28 -39.30 13.81 14.73
CA ASN A 28 -39.22 14.82 15.81
C ASN A 28 -38.28 14.63 17.02
N ASN A 29 -37.35 15.59 17.08
CA ASN A 29 -36.80 16.34 18.23
C ASN A 29 -35.99 15.64 19.33
N ASN A 30 -34.80 16.22 19.49
CA ASN A 30 -33.96 16.41 20.67
C ASN A 30 -33.19 15.24 21.28
N ASP A 31 -31.94 15.62 21.56
CA ASP A 31 -30.94 15.12 22.51
C ASP A 31 -30.15 13.85 22.16
N ASP A 32 -28.85 14.12 22.03
CA ASP A 32 -27.70 13.34 22.50
C ASP A 32 -27.61 11.89 22.02
N ASP A 33 -26.83 11.67 20.96
CA ASP A 33 -26.12 10.40 20.81
C ASP A 33 -24.82 10.64 20.03
N GLN A 34 -23.72 10.20 20.64
CA GLN A 34 -22.43 10.16 20.02
C GLN A 34 -22.49 9.32 18.75
N ASP A 35 -21.97 9.91 17.67
CA ASP A 35 -21.65 9.23 16.43
C ASP A 35 -20.52 8.21 16.71
N ASP A 36 -20.91 7.05 17.22
CA ASP A 36 -20.01 5.92 17.43
C ASP A 36 -19.75 5.33 16.05
N THR A 37 -18.80 5.93 15.34
CA THR A 37 -18.31 5.45 14.06
C THR A 37 -17.87 4.00 14.24
N VAL A 38 -18.60 3.06 13.66
CA VAL A 38 -18.25 1.64 13.66
C VAL A 38 -16.93 1.47 12.91
N VAL A 39 -15.82 1.43 13.65
CA VAL A 39 -14.50 1.11 13.11
C VAL A 39 -14.48 -0.39 12.84
N VAL A 40 -14.59 -0.77 11.56
CA VAL A 40 -14.29 -2.15 11.14
C VAL A 40 -12.82 -2.41 11.47
N PRO A 41 -12.48 -3.44 12.27
CA PRO A 41 -11.09 -3.76 12.55
C PRO A 41 -10.40 -4.13 11.23
N VAL A 42 -9.30 -3.43 10.93
CA VAL A 42 -8.42 -3.75 9.81
C VAL A 42 -7.65 -5.03 10.14
N ASP A 43 -7.50 -5.92 9.16
CA ASP A 43 -6.64 -7.09 9.32
C ASP A 43 -5.16 -6.65 9.32
N ASP A 44 -4.49 -6.79 10.46
CA ASP A 44 -3.09 -6.42 10.66
C ASP A 44 -2.12 -7.60 10.62
N SER A 45 -2.60 -8.80 10.25
CA SER A 45 -1.79 -10.02 10.22
C SER A 45 -0.57 -9.90 9.31
N LEU A 46 -0.76 -9.42 8.07
CA LEU A 46 0.34 -9.22 7.13
C LEU A 46 1.32 -8.15 7.64
N ALA A 47 0.82 -7.02 8.15
CA ALA A 47 1.66 -5.96 8.70
C ALA A 47 2.54 -6.48 9.86
N THR A 48 1.96 -7.27 10.75
CA THR A 48 2.66 -7.91 11.87
C THR A 48 3.71 -8.90 11.37
N ALA A 49 3.36 -9.77 10.43
CA ALA A 49 4.27 -10.78 9.88
C ALA A 49 5.43 -10.15 9.09
N VAL A 50 5.18 -9.12 8.28
CA VAL A 50 6.24 -8.39 7.57
C VAL A 50 7.17 -7.71 8.56
N ASN A 51 6.63 -7.06 9.59
CA ASN A 51 7.45 -6.47 10.65
C ASN A 51 8.36 -7.51 11.31
N SER A 52 7.91 -8.76 11.54
CA SER A 52 8.79 -9.79 12.13
C SER A 52 9.94 -10.22 11.22
N GLU A 53 9.77 -10.11 9.90
CA GLU A 53 10.78 -10.49 8.90
C GLU A 53 11.79 -9.37 8.60
N LEU A 54 11.41 -8.11 8.80
CA LEU A 54 12.29 -6.97 8.55
C LEU A 54 13.52 -6.95 9.47
N SER A 55 14.67 -6.59 8.90
CA SER A 55 15.87 -6.27 9.69
C SER A 55 15.61 -5.11 10.65
N ALA A 56 16.34 -5.10 11.77
CA ALA A 56 16.22 -4.06 12.79
C ALA A 56 16.47 -2.64 12.23
N LYS A 57 17.36 -2.51 11.24
CA LYS A 57 17.60 -1.25 10.54
C LYS A 57 16.34 -0.76 9.86
N VAL A 58 15.73 -1.60 9.03
CA VAL A 58 14.55 -1.22 8.24
C VAL A 58 13.33 -1.00 9.12
N LYS A 59 13.10 -1.84 10.14
CA LYS A 59 12.00 -1.66 11.09
C LYS A 59 12.03 -0.30 11.80
N ASN A 60 13.21 0.21 12.14
CA ASN A 60 13.36 1.53 12.77
C ASN A 60 13.13 2.69 11.79
N THR A 61 13.43 2.49 10.50
CA THR A 61 13.24 3.50 9.46
C THR A 61 11.80 3.52 8.91
N LEU A 62 11.15 2.36 8.84
CA LEU A 62 9.86 2.17 8.20
C LEU A 62 8.94 1.30 9.09
N PRO A 63 8.36 1.85 10.17
CA PRO A 63 7.29 1.18 10.90
C PRO A 63 6.09 0.92 9.98
N ILE A 64 5.64 -0.33 9.97
CA ILE A 64 4.51 -0.79 9.15
C ILE A 64 3.29 -1.07 10.02
N THR A 65 2.12 -0.61 9.62
CA THR A 65 0.83 -0.99 10.21
C THR A 65 -0.19 -1.31 9.12
N ALA A 66 -1.39 -1.78 9.48
CA ALA A 66 -2.49 -1.87 8.52
C ALA A 66 -3.35 -0.59 8.55
N ASP A 67 -4.08 -0.33 7.46
CA ASP A 67 -4.92 0.87 7.30
C ASP A 67 -6.25 0.50 6.62
N ALA A 68 -7.36 0.81 7.29
CA ALA A 68 -8.70 0.44 6.81
C ALA A 68 -9.10 1.15 5.52
N ASN A 69 -8.64 2.38 5.29
CA ASN A 69 -8.95 3.12 4.07
C ASN A 69 -8.17 2.53 2.88
N LEU A 70 -6.92 2.13 3.10
CA LEU A 70 -6.11 1.43 2.12
C LEU A 70 -6.73 0.07 1.78
N GLU A 71 -7.21 -0.67 2.79
CA GLU A 71 -7.89 -1.95 2.58
C GLU A 71 -9.17 -1.78 1.75
N ALA A 72 -9.99 -0.78 2.08
CA ALA A 72 -11.20 -0.46 1.33
C ALA A 72 -10.89 -0.07 -0.12
N ALA A 73 -9.87 0.76 -0.34
CA ALA A 73 -9.44 1.18 -1.67
C ALA A 73 -8.91 0.00 -2.50
N LEU A 74 -8.10 -0.87 -1.91
CA LEU A 74 -7.61 -2.09 -2.57
C LEU A 74 -8.77 -3.00 -2.98
N LYS A 75 -9.70 -3.30 -2.07
CA LYS A 75 -10.87 -4.15 -2.37
C LYS A 75 -11.75 -3.57 -3.47
N ALA A 76 -11.85 -2.25 -3.58
CA ALA A 76 -12.67 -1.59 -4.60
C ALA A 76 -12.12 -1.73 -6.04
N VAL A 77 -10.82 -2.04 -6.19
CA VAL A 77 -10.16 -2.20 -7.49
C VAL A 77 -9.74 -3.63 -7.80
N ALA A 78 -9.58 -4.50 -6.79
CA ALA A 78 -8.93 -5.81 -6.93
C ALA A 78 -9.52 -6.67 -8.05
N ASP A 79 -10.84 -6.75 -8.15
CA ASP A 79 -11.54 -7.57 -9.15
C ASP A 79 -11.56 -6.93 -10.56
N LYS A 80 -11.04 -5.70 -10.70
CA LYS A 80 -10.99 -4.97 -11.98
C LYS A 80 -9.62 -5.06 -12.65
N ILE A 81 -8.60 -5.51 -11.91
CA ILE A 81 -7.23 -5.56 -12.42
C ILE A 81 -7.15 -6.55 -13.58
N ALA A 82 -6.62 -6.08 -14.71
CA ALA A 82 -6.46 -6.91 -15.87
C ALA A 82 -5.45 -8.04 -15.59
N THR A 83 -5.76 -9.27 -16.04
CA THR A 83 -4.84 -10.42 -15.89
C THR A 83 -3.44 -10.17 -16.48
N ALA A 84 -3.34 -9.30 -17.50
CA ALA A 84 -2.05 -8.94 -18.09
C ALA A 84 -1.14 -8.16 -17.12
N ASP A 85 -1.71 -7.52 -16.10
CA ASP A 85 -0.98 -6.72 -15.10
C ASP A 85 -0.61 -7.56 -13.85
N LEU A 86 -1.13 -8.79 -13.74
CA LEU A 86 -0.86 -9.72 -12.64
C LEU A 86 0.48 -10.45 -12.83
N ILE A 87 1.56 -9.68 -12.88
CA ILE A 87 2.93 -10.19 -13.04
C ILE A 87 3.57 -10.32 -11.66
N ASN A 88 3.81 -11.55 -11.21
CA ASN A 88 4.41 -11.83 -9.90
C ASN A 88 5.73 -11.08 -9.68
N ASN A 89 5.93 -10.61 -8.45
CA ASN A 89 7.05 -9.80 -7.97
C ASN A 89 7.24 -8.49 -8.75
N SER A 90 6.15 -7.87 -9.19
CA SER A 90 6.17 -6.61 -9.93
C SER A 90 5.14 -5.62 -9.40
N PHE A 91 5.44 -4.34 -9.55
CA PHE A 91 4.51 -3.25 -9.29
C PHE A 91 3.54 -3.11 -10.45
N ILE A 92 2.26 -2.89 -10.15
CA ILE A 92 1.26 -2.53 -11.14
C ILE A 92 1.39 -1.03 -11.46
N THR A 93 1.62 -0.71 -12.72
CA THR A 93 1.87 0.67 -13.20
C THR A 93 0.76 1.21 -14.11
N THR A 94 -0.36 0.49 -14.21
CA THR A 94 -1.51 0.83 -15.04
C THR A 94 -2.52 1.71 -14.30
N SER A 95 -3.61 2.08 -14.98
CA SER A 95 -4.67 2.94 -14.43
C SER A 95 -5.33 2.35 -13.18
N ASP A 96 -5.31 1.03 -12.99
CA ASP A 96 -5.94 0.39 -11.82
C ASP A 96 -5.28 0.84 -10.50
N THR A 97 -3.95 1.03 -10.49
CA THR A 97 -3.25 1.60 -9.34
C THR A 97 -3.51 3.10 -9.19
N GLU A 98 -3.74 3.82 -10.30
CA GLU A 98 -4.13 5.24 -10.26
C GLU A 98 -5.51 5.40 -9.59
N ASP A 99 -6.43 4.46 -9.81
CA ASP A 99 -7.75 4.44 -9.16
C ASP A 99 -7.63 4.24 -7.63
N VAL A 100 -6.72 3.38 -7.14
CA VAL A 100 -6.45 3.25 -5.70
C VAL A 100 -5.97 4.56 -5.11
N ARG A 101 -5.03 5.24 -5.78
CA ARG A 101 -4.54 6.56 -5.35
C ARG A 101 -5.67 7.58 -5.32
N HIS A 102 -6.53 7.58 -6.33
CA HIS A 102 -7.68 8.48 -6.38
C HIS A 102 -8.65 8.24 -5.21
N LEU A 103 -8.98 6.97 -4.91
CA LEU A 103 -9.80 6.61 -3.75
C LEU A 103 -9.16 7.03 -2.42
N MET A 104 -7.84 7.09 -2.37
CA MET A 104 -7.05 7.58 -1.23
C MET A 104 -6.89 9.09 -1.18
N GLY A 105 -7.46 9.84 -2.14
CA GLY A 105 -7.35 11.29 -2.23
C GLY A 105 -5.96 11.79 -2.66
N LEU A 106 -5.18 10.96 -3.35
CA LEU A 106 -3.84 11.25 -3.81
C LEU A 106 -3.81 11.57 -5.31
N ASP A 107 -2.74 12.25 -5.74
CA ASP A 107 -2.45 12.44 -7.16
C ASP A 107 -2.24 11.09 -7.86
N LYS A 108 -2.66 10.99 -9.12
CA LYS A 108 -2.54 9.75 -9.93
C LYS A 108 -1.12 9.19 -9.99
N ASP A 109 -0.12 10.06 -9.90
CA ASP A 109 1.29 9.69 -9.98
C ASP A 109 1.99 9.62 -8.60
N ALA A 110 1.24 9.71 -7.49
CA ALA A 110 1.71 9.51 -6.11
C ALA A 110 2.21 8.07 -5.88
N SER A 111 3.39 7.77 -6.42
CA SER A 111 3.83 6.44 -6.77
C SER A 111 5.33 6.29 -6.61
N LEU A 112 5.77 5.19 -6.03
CA LEU A 112 7.18 4.76 -6.00
C LEU A 112 7.72 4.44 -7.38
N THR A 113 6.83 4.09 -8.32
CA THR A 113 7.17 3.77 -9.71
C THR A 113 7.28 5.00 -10.59
N ALA A 114 6.75 6.16 -10.18
CA ALA A 114 6.75 7.37 -10.99
C ALA A 114 8.14 8.00 -11.11
N THR A 115 8.43 8.45 -12.32
CA THR A 115 9.66 9.16 -12.70
C THR A 115 9.34 10.56 -13.18
N ALA A 116 10.34 11.44 -13.22
CA ALA A 116 10.18 12.79 -13.72
C ALA A 116 9.93 12.83 -15.24
N ASN A 117 10.48 11.89 -16.01
CA ASN A 117 10.52 12.01 -17.48
C ASN A 117 10.01 10.79 -18.26
N LYS A 118 10.02 9.58 -17.69
CA LYS A 118 9.70 8.32 -18.40
C LYS A 118 8.36 7.69 -18.01
N GLY A 119 7.53 8.39 -17.23
CA GLY A 119 6.30 7.81 -16.69
C GLY A 119 6.59 6.87 -15.53
N TYR A 120 6.41 5.57 -15.70
CA TYR A 120 6.53 4.57 -14.63
C TYR A 120 7.62 3.52 -14.89
N LEU A 121 8.39 3.18 -13.85
CA LEU A 121 9.46 2.17 -13.87
C LEU A 121 9.35 1.24 -12.64
N GLN A 122 9.91 0.02 -12.75
CA GLN A 122 9.90 -0.96 -11.66
C GLN A 122 10.98 -0.63 -10.61
N PRO A 123 10.62 -0.26 -9.37
CA PRO A 123 11.57 0.28 -8.39
C PRO A 123 12.43 -0.82 -7.71
N LEU A 124 12.07 -2.09 -7.87
CA LEU A 124 12.86 -3.25 -7.44
C LEU A 124 13.92 -3.68 -8.47
N ALA A 125 13.84 -3.18 -9.71
CA ALA A 125 14.89 -3.41 -10.68
C ALA A 125 16.17 -2.66 -10.26
N SER A 126 17.33 -3.24 -10.57
CA SER A 126 18.63 -2.71 -10.12
C SER A 126 18.84 -1.24 -10.51
N LYS A 127 19.46 -0.48 -9.59
CA LYS A 127 19.79 0.97 -9.65
C LYS A 127 20.36 1.46 -11.00
N ASN A 128 20.98 0.58 -11.77
CA ASN A 128 21.69 0.90 -13.02
C ASN A 128 20.85 0.72 -14.30
N GLN A 129 19.58 0.34 -14.23
CA GLN A 129 18.79 0.10 -15.45
C GLN A 129 18.25 1.37 -16.11
N TYR A 130 18.10 2.46 -15.36
CA TYR A 130 17.47 3.67 -15.88
C TYR A 130 18.20 4.94 -15.41
N GLU A 131 18.75 5.69 -16.36
CA GLU A 131 19.13 7.10 -16.16
C GLU A 131 17.84 7.95 -16.10
N ASP A 132 17.09 7.90 -15.01
CA ASP A 132 15.99 8.84 -14.77
C ASP A 132 15.93 9.21 -13.28
N THR A 133 15.34 10.37 -13.01
CA THR A 133 15.08 10.83 -11.66
C THR A 133 13.72 10.34 -11.21
N TRP A 134 13.69 9.64 -10.09
CA TRP A 134 12.44 9.24 -9.46
C TRP A 134 11.68 10.47 -8.97
N LYS A 135 10.35 10.44 -9.05
CA LYS A 135 9.53 11.60 -8.68
C LYS A 135 9.34 11.70 -7.17
N TYR A 136 9.16 10.56 -6.49
CA TYR A 136 8.88 10.48 -5.06
C TYR A 136 10.06 9.94 -4.26
N PHE A 137 10.05 10.31 -2.98
CA PHE A 137 11.09 10.02 -1.99
C PHE A 137 12.47 10.46 -2.48
N THR A 138 12.49 11.71 -2.92
CA THR A 138 13.66 12.51 -3.25
C THR A 138 13.86 13.56 -2.16
N ASP A 139 14.78 14.50 -2.40
CA ASP A 139 14.99 15.66 -1.55
C ASP A 139 13.75 16.56 -1.56
N VAL A 140 12.94 16.48 -0.50
CA VAL A 140 11.69 17.24 -0.33
C VAL A 140 11.68 18.03 0.97
N ASP A 141 10.85 19.07 1.00
CA ASP A 141 10.61 19.96 2.14
C ASP A 141 9.18 19.91 2.67
N SER A 142 8.37 19.02 2.08
CA SER A 142 6.97 18.81 2.41
C SER A 142 6.66 17.32 2.44
N VAL A 143 5.68 16.94 3.26
CA VAL A 143 5.23 15.55 3.36
C VAL A 143 4.84 15.02 1.98
N LYS A 144 5.34 13.82 1.66
CA LYS A 144 4.94 13.08 0.45
C LYS A 144 4.32 11.76 0.84
N THR A 145 3.28 11.39 0.12
CA THR A 145 2.61 10.10 0.27
C THR A 145 2.56 9.41 -1.07
N THR A 146 2.83 8.11 -1.09
CA THR A 146 2.66 7.25 -2.26
C THR A 146 1.77 6.06 -1.93
N VAL A 147 1.06 5.54 -2.92
CA VAL A 147 0.35 4.26 -2.85
C VAL A 147 0.66 3.46 -4.10
N ASP A 148 1.02 2.19 -3.92
CA ASP A 148 1.33 1.27 -5.01
C ASP A 148 0.76 -0.12 -4.75
N LEU A 149 0.51 -0.86 -5.83
CA LEU A 149 0.12 -2.27 -5.76
C LEU A 149 1.27 -3.16 -6.24
N ILE A 150 1.56 -4.21 -5.49
CA ILE A 150 2.57 -5.21 -5.80
C ILE A 150 1.88 -6.57 -5.91
N VAL A 151 2.21 -7.31 -6.97
CA VAL A 151 1.64 -8.63 -7.23
C VAL A 151 2.60 -9.69 -6.71
N TYR A 152 2.09 -10.67 -5.99
CA TYR A 152 2.82 -11.86 -5.57
C TYR A 152 2.08 -13.14 -5.96
N ASP A 153 2.82 -14.24 -5.99
CA ASP A 153 2.29 -15.56 -6.28
C ASP A 153 1.27 -15.99 -5.22
N GLY A 154 0.06 -16.38 -5.64
CA GLY A 154 -1.01 -16.81 -4.75
C GLY A 154 -0.77 -18.17 -4.09
N ASP A 155 0.21 -18.94 -4.54
CA ASP A 155 0.60 -20.22 -3.90
C ASP A 155 1.47 -20.01 -2.65
N LEU A 156 1.86 -18.77 -2.34
CA LEU A 156 2.60 -18.44 -1.13
C LEU A 156 1.74 -18.69 0.13
N THR A 157 2.41 -19.22 1.16
CA THR A 157 1.89 -19.19 2.54
C THR A 157 1.90 -17.75 3.06
N GLU A 158 1.17 -17.48 4.15
CA GLU A 158 1.19 -16.17 4.81
C GLU A 158 2.62 -15.75 5.21
N GLU A 159 3.39 -16.68 5.78
CA GLU A 159 4.81 -16.49 6.10
C GLU A 159 5.66 -16.22 4.84
N GLY A 160 5.40 -16.99 3.76
CA GLY A 160 6.12 -16.83 2.50
C GLY A 160 5.84 -15.48 1.83
N LEU A 161 4.60 -15.01 1.88
CA LEU A 161 4.20 -13.68 1.42
C LEU A 161 4.87 -12.59 2.25
N ALA A 162 4.77 -12.68 3.58
CA ALA A 162 5.39 -11.71 4.49
C ALA A 162 6.90 -11.61 4.27
N HIS A 163 7.58 -12.74 4.13
CA HIS A 163 9.01 -12.78 3.84
C HIS A 163 9.38 -12.11 2.50
N LYS A 164 8.55 -12.28 1.46
CA LYS A 164 8.79 -11.64 0.15
C LYS A 164 8.54 -10.14 0.19
N VAL A 165 7.42 -9.72 0.79
CA VAL A 165 7.12 -8.30 0.99
C VAL A 165 8.21 -7.62 1.80
N ALA A 166 8.66 -8.23 2.90
CA ALA A 166 9.77 -7.72 3.70
C ALA A 166 11.04 -7.53 2.86
N GLY A 167 11.45 -8.56 2.11
CA GLY A 167 12.63 -8.50 1.24
C GLY A 167 12.57 -7.38 0.19
N ASP A 168 11.39 -7.16 -0.41
CA ASP A 168 11.20 -6.08 -1.39
C ASP A 168 11.28 -4.69 -0.73
N LEU A 169 10.71 -4.52 0.46
CA LEU A 169 10.83 -3.28 1.23
C LEU A 169 12.28 -2.99 1.63
N GLU A 170 13.04 -4.02 2.04
CA GLU A 170 14.47 -3.88 2.28
C GLU A 170 15.22 -3.48 1.00
N ALA A 171 14.86 -4.07 -0.14
CA ALA A 171 15.46 -3.74 -1.42
C ALA A 171 15.21 -2.28 -1.82
N LEU A 172 14.00 -1.74 -1.59
CA LEU A 172 13.69 -0.33 -1.84
C LEU A 172 14.60 0.60 -1.04
N ILE A 173 14.76 0.34 0.27
CA ILE A 173 15.62 1.15 1.14
C ILE A 173 17.09 1.01 0.71
N ASN A 174 17.55 -0.21 0.45
CA ASN A 174 18.93 -0.47 0.02
C ASN A 174 19.24 0.12 -1.37
N ASN A 175 18.24 0.28 -2.22
CA ASN A 175 18.34 0.98 -3.51
C ASN A 175 18.21 2.50 -3.39
N GLU A 176 18.30 3.05 -2.17
CA GLU A 176 18.18 4.50 -1.88
C GLU A 176 16.85 5.09 -2.37
N ARG A 177 15.77 4.30 -2.38
CA ARG A 177 14.42 4.77 -2.76
C ARG A 177 13.67 5.45 -1.63
N MET A 178 14.23 5.40 -0.43
CA MET A 178 13.76 6.09 0.77
C MET A 178 15.00 6.66 1.45
N PRO A 179 15.55 7.78 0.96
CA PRO A 179 16.76 8.38 1.53
C PRO A 179 16.51 8.82 2.98
N ASN A 180 17.51 8.71 3.84
CA ASN A 180 17.37 9.14 5.24
C ASN A 180 17.49 10.66 5.41
N ASP A 181 18.12 11.33 4.45
CA ASP A 181 18.34 12.77 4.44
C ASP A 181 18.36 13.30 3.01
N GLY A 182 18.22 14.62 2.85
CA GLY A 182 18.25 15.29 1.55
C GLY A 182 18.51 16.78 1.66
N THR A 183 18.90 17.42 0.55
CA THR A 183 19.18 18.86 0.52
C THR A 183 18.38 19.57 -0.57
N VAL A 184 17.42 20.39 -0.15
CA VAL A 184 16.59 21.19 -1.05
C VAL A 184 17.28 22.52 -1.35
N ASN A 185 17.38 22.86 -2.64
CA ASN A 185 17.96 24.11 -3.11
C ASN A 185 16.86 25.14 -3.41
N TYR A 186 16.84 26.23 -2.64
CA TYR A 186 15.90 27.35 -2.80
C TYR A 186 16.49 28.51 -3.62
N GLY A 187 17.52 28.25 -4.42
CA GLY A 187 18.17 29.23 -5.27
C GLY A 187 18.86 30.32 -4.42
N PRO A 188 18.55 31.61 -4.63
CA PRO A 188 19.18 32.71 -3.87
C PRO A 188 18.98 32.63 -2.35
N SER A 189 17.92 31.95 -1.88
CA SER A 189 17.62 31.75 -0.46
C SER A 189 18.51 30.69 0.20
N GLY A 190 19.41 30.07 -0.55
CA GLY A 190 20.35 29.06 -0.05
C GLY A 190 19.81 27.64 -0.13
N LYS A 191 20.44 26.75 0.64
CA LYS A 191 20.11 25.33 0.72
C LYS A 191 19.66 25.00 2.14
N LYS A 192 18.70 24.09 2.27
CA LYS A 192 18.30 23.51 3.55
C LYS A 192 18.44 22.00 3.49
N THR A 193 18.86 21.43 4.61
CA THR A 193 19.01 19.99 4.77
C THR A 193 17.86 19.48 5.63
N PHE A 194 17.34 18.31 5.29
CA PHE A 194 16.23 17.67 5.97
C PHE A 194 16.60 16.23 6.31
N ASP A 195 16.20 15.79 7.50
CA ASP A 195 16.12 14.37 7.85
C ASP A 195 14.72 13.85 7.46
N TYR A 196 14.64 12.60 7.02
CA TYR A 196 13.40 11.97 6.56
C TYR A 196 13.01 10.78 7.44
N ASP A 197 11.83 10.87 8.03
CA ASP A 197 11.15 9.75 8.67
C ASP A 197 10.11 9.14 7.73
N TYR A 198 9.96 7.81 7.79
CA TYR A 198 8.98 7.11 7.00
C TYR A 198 7.97 6.37 7.87
N THR A 199 6.74 6.27 7.39
CA THR A 199 5.75 5.31 7.90
C THR A 199 5.12 4.58 6.72
N ALA A 200 4.73 3.33 6.92
CA ALA A 200 4.09 2.55 5.87
C ALA A 200 2.81 1.88 6.37
N ASN A 201 1.88 1.71 5.44
CA ASN A 201 0.75 0.82 5.62
C ASN A 201 0.75 -0.27 4.57
N ILE A 202 0.50 -1.50 5.00
CA ILE A 202 0.33 -2.64 4.10
C ILE A 202 -0.95 -3.38 4.40
N VAL A 203 -1.63 -3.78 3.33
CA VAL A 203 -2.82 -4.63 3.34
C VAL A 203 -2.76 -5.52 2.11
N SER A 204 -3.44 -6.66 2.15
CA SER A 204 -3.46 -7.56 1.00
C SER A 204 -4.83 -8.16 0.74
N VAL A 205 -5.06 -8.53 -0.51
CA VAL A 205 -6.18 -9.38 -0.92
C VAL A 205 -5.67 -10.47 -1.84
N LYS A 206 -6.27 -11.64 -1.76
CA LYS A 206 -6.02 -12.72 -2.72
C LYS A 206 -7.10 -12.66 -3.80
N ILE A 207 -6.67 -12.70 -5.06
CA ILE A 207 -7.54 -12.74 -6.23
C ILE A 207 -7.19 -13.92 -7.11
N ASP A 208 -8.16 -14.38 -7.90
CA ASP A 208 -7.93 -15.33 -8.98
C ASP A 208 -7.79 -14.55 -10.30
N ASP A 209 -6.96 -15.06 -11.23
CA ASP A 209 -6.95 -14.51 -12.58
C ASP A 209 -8.31 -14.69 -13.26
N MET A 210 -8.57 -13.95 -14.34
CA MET A 210 -9.89 -14.00 -15.00
C MET A 210 -10.23 -15.38 -15.58
N ARG A 211 -9.26 -16.29 -15.69
CA ARG A 211 -9.46 -17.66 -16.14
C ARG A 211 -9.69 -18.63 -14.98
N GLY A 212 -9.42 -18.22 -13.74
CA GLY A 212 -9.46 -19.04 -12.53
C GLY A 212 -8.34 -20.08 -12.48
N ASP A 213 -7.30 -19.94 -13.32
CA ASP A 213 -6.24 -20.93 -13.46
C ASP A 213 -5.08 -20.64 -12.49
N ASN A 214 -4.87 -19.38 -12.13
CA ASN A 214 -3.86 -18.93 -11.19
C ASN A 214 -4.46 -17.98 -10.15
N SER A 215 -3.86 -17.95 -8.97
CA SER A 215 -4.20 -16.97 -7.93
C SER A 215 -3.01 -16.07 -7.66
N HIS A 216 -3.29 -14.85 -7.22
CA HIS A 216 -2.29 -13.83 -6.91
C HIS A 216 -2.66 -13.11 -5.61
N TYR A 217 -1.64 -12.74 -4.84
CA TYR A 217 -1.82 -11.74 -3.80
C TYR A 217 -1.57 -10.36 -4.40
N LEU A 218 -2.51 -9.45 -4.19
CA LEU A 218 -2.30 -8.03 -4.37
C LEU A 218 -1.97 -7.43 -3.01
N VAL A 219 -0.80 -6.84 -2.88
CA VAL A 219 -0.37 -6.11 -1.69
C VAL A 219 -0.41 -4.63 -2.03
N ALA A 220 -1.23 -3.87 -1.31
CA ALA A 220 -1.19 -2.42 -1.37
C ALA A 220 -0.17 -1.89 -0.36
N LEU A 221 0.72 -1.04 -0.82
CA LEU A 221 1.76 -0.39 -0.02
C LEU A 221 1.52 1.13 -0.06
N LYS A 222 1.13 1.72 1.07
CA LYS A 222 1.15 3.17 1.27
C LYS A 222 2.43 3.54 2.02
N VAL A 223 3.15 4.55 1.57
CA VAL A 223 4.32 5.08 2.29
C VAL A 223 4.20 6.59 2.43
N VAL A 224 4.56 7.10 3.60
CA VAL A 224 4.58 8.54 3.91
C VAL A 224 6.01 8.94 4.29
N GLN A 225 6.58 9.91 3.59
CA GLN A 225 7.85 10.56 3.91
C GLN A 225 7.58 11.89 4.61
N THR A 226 8.15 12.06 5.80
CA THR A 226 8.00 13.26 6.63
C THR A 226 9.34 13.97 6.78
N PRO A 227 9.50 15.19 6.23
CA PRO A 227 10.74 15.95 6.33
C PRO A 227 10.83 16.77 7.61
N THR A 228 12.00 16.75 8.24
CA THR A 228 12.34 17.58 9.41
C THR A 228 13.56 18.45 9.06
N GLU A 229 13.41 19.78 9.05
CA GLU A 229 14.53 20.68 8.74
C GLU A 229 15.62 20.56 9.81
N VAL A 230 16.85 20.30 9.38
CA VAL A 230 18.03 20.25 10.25
C VAL A 230 18.47 21.70 10.52
N VAL A 231 18.17 22.18 11.72
CA VAL A 231 18.60 23.52 12.17
C VAL A 231 19.94 23.37 12.89
N ASN A 232 21.03 23.80 12.26
CA ASN A 232 22.33 23.87 12.94
C ASN A 232 22.26 24.93 14.04
N VAL A 233 22.35 24.49 15.30
CA VAL A 233 22.36 25.34 16.51
C VAL A 233 23.79 25.80 16.83
#